data_AF-A0A536UTI7-F1
#
_entry.id   AF-A0A536UTI7-F1
#
_cell.length_a   1.000
_cell.length_b   1.000
_cell.length_c   1.000
_cell.angle_alpha   90.00
_cell.angle_beta   90.00
_cell.angle_gamma   90.00
#
_symmetry.space_group_name_H-M   'P 1'
#
loop_
_entity.id
_entity.type
_entity.pdbx_description
1 polymer ?
#
loop_
_entity_poly.entity_id
_entity_poly.type
_entity_poly.pdbx_seq_one_letter_code
_entity_poly.pdbx_strand_id
1 'polypeptide(L)'
;MLKRKRHESEELELTTLLNILVVLVSFLLLSAVFSKITIQELNMPPQASGPAEARKDALPVVIEVMLRKDGLEIGNGKEVTDRLPKVDDKYDTAALSHK
;
A
#
# COMPACT_ATOMS: atom_id res chain seq x y z
N MET A 1 -23.61 -67.48 24.55
CA MET A 1 -22.99 -66.22 25.01
C MET A 1 -23.13 -65.18 23.90
N LEU A 2 -24.15 -64.31 23.96
CA LEU A 2 -24.39 -63.28 22.95
C LEU A 2 -23.61 -62.02 23.35
N LYS A 3 -22.48 -61.75 22.68
CA LYS A 3 -21.66 -60.55 22.90
C LYS A 3 -22.35 -59.35 22.23
N ARG A 4 -22.74 -58.37 23.05
CA ARG A 4 -23.35 -57.09 22.65
C ARG A 4 -22.32 -56.22 21.93
N LYS A 5 -22.35 -56.20 20.59
CA LYS A 5 -21.71 -55.20 19.73
C LYS A 5 -22.79 -54.21 19.29
N ARG A 6 -22.96 -53.06 19.95
CA ARG A 6 -23.88 -52.04 19.41
C ARG A 6 -23.79 -50.61 19.98
N HIS A 7 -22.62 -50.06 20.31
CA HIS A 7 -22.61 -48.66 20.76
C HIS A 7 -21.40 -47.80 20.33
N GLU A 8 -20.23 -48.37 20.05
CA GLU A 8 -19.07 -47.56 19.64
C GLU A 8 -19.20 -46.96 18.23
N SER A 9 -19.96 -47.59 17.33
CA SER A 9 -20.02 -47.17 15.92
C SER A 9 -20.77 -45.86 15.70
N GLU A 10 -21.72 -45.49 16.56
CA GLU A 10 -22.47 -44.23 16.41
C GLU A 10 -21.70 -43.02 16.96
N GLU A 11 -20.90 -43.19 18.03
CA GLU A 11 -20.06 -42.11 18.58
C GLU A 11 -18.89 -41.73 17.67
N LEU A 12 -18.31 -42.70 16.96
CA LEU A 12 -17.17 -42.46 16.06
C LEU A 12 -17.56 -41.59 14.86
N GLU A 13 -18.74 -41.83 14.28
CA GLU A 13 -19.28 -41.05 13.16
C GLU A 13 -19.56 -39.59 13.57
N LEU A 14 -20.14 -39.38 14.76
CA LEU A 14 -20.41 -38.04 15.29
C LEU A 14 -19.13 -37.26 15.60
N THR A 15 -18.14 -37.91 16.23
CA THR A 15 -16.86 -37.28 16.58
C THR A 15 -16.05 -36.93 15.31
N THR A 16 -16.15 -37.76 14.28
CA THR A 16 -15.51 -37.50 12.97
C THR A 16 -16.13 -36.29 12.29
N LEU A 17 -17.45 -36.16 12.30
CA LEU A 17 -18.14 -34.98 11.78
C LEU A 17 -17.77 -33.71 12.54
N LEU A 18 -17.70 -33.79 13.88
CA LEU A 18 -17.26 -32.67 14.71
C LEU A 18 -15.82 -32.24 14.40
N ASN A 19 -14.89 -33.19 14.22
CA ASN A 19 -13.52 -32.87 13.83
C ASN A 19 -13.45 -32.14 12.48
N ILE A 20 -14.28 -32.54 11.50
CA ILE A 20 -14.35 -31.86 10.20
C ILE A 20 -14.85 -30.41 10.36
N LEU A 21 -15.89 -30.20 11.18
CA LEU A 21 -16.42 -28.85 11.46
C LEU A 21 -15.38 -27.96 12.15
N VAL A 22 -14.63 -28.48 13.12
CA VAL A 22 -13.57 -27.74 13.83
C VAL A 22 -12.45 -27.31 12.88
N VAL A 23 -12.03 -28.19 11.97
CA VAL A 23 -11.03 -27.86 10.94
C VAL A 23 -11.55 -26.77 10.00
N LEU A 24 -12.82 -26.82 9.60
CA LEU A 24 -13.44 -25.82 8.73
C LEU A 24 -13.49 -24.43 9.39
N VAL A 25 -13.89 -24.34 10.66
CA VAL A 25 -13.91 -23.07 11.41
C VAL A 25 -12.50 -22.50 11.54
N SER A 26 -11.50 -23.35 11.82
CA SER A 26 -10.10 -22.94 11.93
C SER A 26 -9.57 -22.36 10.61
N PHE A 27 -9.91 -22.98 9.48
CA PHE A 27 -9.55 -22.51 8.15
C PHE A 27 -10.25 -21.20 7.79
N LEU A 28 -11.54 -21.08 8.11
CA LEU A 28 -12.32 -19.87 7.86
C LEU A 28 -11.75 -18.69 8.65
N LEU A 29 -11.44 -18.88 9.93
CA LEU A 29 -10.79 -17.86 10.76
C LEU A 29 -9.41 -17.47 10.23
N LEU A 30 -8.60 -18.44 9.79
CA LEU A 30 -7.28 -18.16 9.18
C LEU A 30 -7.43 -17.29 7.92
N SER A 31 -8.38 -17.62 7.04
CA SER A 31 -8.64 -16.86 5.81
C SER A 31 -9.13 -15.43 6.08
N ALA A 32 -9.93 -15.23 7.13
CA ALA A 32 -10.48 -13.92 7.48
C ALA A 32 -9.39 -12.93 7.94
N VAL A 33 -8.33 -13.42 8.59
CA VAL A 33 -7.22 -12.58 9.08
C VAL A 33 -6.35 -12.06 7.93
N PHE A 34 -6.33 -12.72 6.78
CA PHE A 34 -5.47 -12.34 5.65
C PHE A 34 -6.04 -11.28 4.70
N SER A 35 -7.26 -10.78 4.90
CA SER A 35 -7.81 -9.70 4.06
C SER A 35 -7.66 -8.31 4.68
N LYS A 36 -6.42 -7.94 5.04
CA LYS A 36 -6.06 -6.53 5.22
C LYS A 36 -5.33 -6.04 3.97
N ILE A 37 -6.08 -5.89 2.87
CA ILE A 37 -5.61 -5.15 1.70
C ILE A 37 -5.56 -3.69 2.12
N THR A 38 -4.37 -3.15 2.35
CA THR A 38 -4.20 -1.70 2.57
C THR A 38 -4.47 -1.00 1.24
N ILE A 39 -5.71 -0.56 1.03
CA ILE A 39 -6.05 0.32 -0.08
C ILE A 39 -5.56 1.72 0.30
N GLN A 40 -4.51 2.19 -0.36
CA GLN A 40 -4.06 3.57 -0.24
C GLN A 40 -4.94 4.43 -1.15
N GLU A 41 -5.98 5.06 -0.60
CA GLU A 41 -6.78 6.03 -1.35
C GLU A 41 -5.97 7.32 -1.54
N LEU A 42 -5.47 7.53 -2.75
CA LEU A 42 -4.87 8.81 -3.14
C LEU A 42 -5.98 9.80 -3.46
N ASN A 43 -6.40 10.55 -2.44
CA ASN A 43 -7.28 11.70 -2.64
C ASN A 43 -6.45 12.83 -3.25
N MET A 44 -6.59 13.05 -4.56
CA MET A 44 -6.08 14.24 -5.19
C MET A 44 -6.90 15.44 -4.67
N PRO A 45 -6.26 16.53 -4.20
CA PRO A 45 -7.01 17.74 -3.90
C PRO A 45 -7.77 18.17 -5.17
N PRO A 46 -9.04 18.59 -5.07
CA PRO A 46 -9.72 19.22 -6.20
C PRO A 46 -8.83 20.38 -6.64
N GLN A 47 -8.50 20.40 -7.94
CA GLN A 47 -7.61 21.40 -8.52
C GLN A 47 -8.09 22.78 -8.07
N ALA A 48 -7.30 23.48 -7.26
CA ALA A 48 -7.61 24.84 -6.86
C ALA A 48 -7.55 25.72 -8.10
N SER A 49 -8.68 25.87 -8.77
CA SER A 49 -8.92 26.89 -9.77
C SER A 49 -9.06 28.23 -9.06
N GLY A 50 -7.97 28.97 -8.92
CA GLY A 50 -7.96 30.33 -8.41
C GLY A 50 -6.64 31.03 -8.72
N PRO A 51 -6.66 32.29 -9.18
CA PRO A 51 -5.59 32.85 -9.99
C PRO A 51 -4.34 33.07 -9.14
N ALA A 52 -3.20 32.58 -9.62
CA ALA A 52 -1.95 33.20 -9.25
C ALA A 52 -2.01 34.65 -9.73
N GLU A 53 -2.25 35.58 -8.82
CA GLU A 53 -1.82 36.97 -8.94
C GLU A 53 -0.28 36.98 -8.97
N ALA A 54 0.29 36.40 -10.02
CA ALA A 54 1.69 36.49 -10.36
C ALA A 54 1.83 37.70 -11.27
N ARG A 55 2.46 38.74 -10.72
CA ARG A 55 3.20 39.82 -11.39
C ARG A 55 3.15 39.73 -12.93
N LYS A 56 2.46 40.69 -13.54
CA LYS A 56 2.13 40.77 -14.97
C LYS A 56 3.30 40.77 -15.98
N ASP A 57 4.56 40.65 -15.57
CA ASP A 57 5.71 40.78 -16.49
C ASP A 57 6.77 39.67 -16.37
N ALA A 58 6.47 38.54 -15.72
CA ALA A 58 7.36 37.38 -15.73
C ALA A 58 6.68 36.18 -16.41
N LEU A 59 7.34 35.61 -17.42
CA LEU A 59 6.99 34.31 -17.97
C LEU A 59 6.79 33.31 -16.82
N PRO A 60 5.74 32.46 -16.84
CA PRO A 60 5.54 31.49 -15.78
C PRO A 60 6.70 30.49 -15.79
N VAL A 61 7.67 30.70 -14.92
CA VAL A 61 8.75 29.73 -14.70
C VAL A 61 8.12 28.58 -13.93
N VAL A 62 7.90 27.46 -14.63
CA VAL A 62 7.43 26.21 -14.03
C VAL A 62 8.67 25.46 -13.54
N ILE A 63 8.74 25.22 -12.24
CA ILE A 63 9.78 24.39 -11.62
C ILE A 63 9.08 23.16 -11.06
N GLU A 64 9.48 21.99 -11.53
CA GLU A 64 9.01 20.69 -11.06
C GLU A 64 10.13 19.99 -10.31
N VAL A 65 9.83 19.46 -9.12
CA VAL A 65 10.80 18.68 -8.32
C VAL A 65 10.23 17.27 -8.13
N MET A 66 10.95 16.27 -8.64
CA MET A 66 10.57 14.86 -8.58
C MET A 66 11.45 14.11 -7.59
N LEU A 67 10.82 13.40 -6.64
CA LEU A 67 11.51 12.46 -5.76
C LEU A 67 11.61 11.08 -6.44
N ARG A 68 12.84 10.60 -6.64
CA ARG A 68 13.12 9.23 -7.09
C ARG A 68 13.86 8.46 -6.00
N LYS A 69 13.82 7.13 -6.09
CA LYS A 69 14.54 6.25 -5.14
C LYS A 69 16.04 6.56 -5.07
N ASP A 70 16.61 7.01 -6.18
CA ASP A 70 18.05 7.22 -6.36
C ASP A 70 18.47 8.68 -6.12
N GLY A 71 17.53 9.62 -6.00
CA GLY A 71 17.83 11.04 -5.87
C GLY A 71 16.65 11.98 -6.17
N LEU A 72 16.92 13.29 -6.15
CA LEU A 72 16.00 14.33 -6.58
C LEU A 72 16.24 14.67 -8.05
N GLU A 73 15.19 15.01 -8.77
CA GLU A 73 15.29 15.58 -10.11
C GLU A 73 14.56 16.91 -10.17
N ILE A 74 15.15 17.87 -10.89
CA ILE A 74 14.56 19.17 -11.14
C ILE A 74 14.22 19.24 -12.63
N GLY A 75 13.01 19.67 -12.95
CA GLY A 75 12.56 19.88 -14.31
C GLY A 75 11.81 21.18 -14.50
N ASN A 76 11.52 21.49 -15.75
CA ASN A 76 10.78 22.68 -16.16
C ASN A 76 9.37 22.32 -16.71
N GLY A 77 8.85 21.14 -16.35
CA GLY A 77 7.62 20.56 -16.88
C GLY A 77 7.73 19.94 -18.28
N LYS A 78 8.88 20.08 -18.98
CA LYS A 78 9.13 19.43 -20.28
C LYS A 78 10.27 18.43 -20.22
N GLU A 79 11.32 18.77 -19.49
CA GLU A 79 12.52 17.94 -19.36
C GLU A 79 13.10 18.05 -17.96
N VAL A 80 13.87 17.02 -17.58
CA VAL A 80 14.70 17.04 -16.39
C VAL A 80 15.92 17.89 -16.70
N THR A 81 16.02 19.04 -16.05
CA THR A 81 17.14 19.98 -16.19
C THR A 81 18.29 19.61 -15.27
N ASP A 82 18.01 19.01 -14.11
CA ASP A 82 19.04 18.64 -13.15
C ASP A 82 18.72 17.35 -12.39
N ARG A 83 19.76 16.65 -11.95
CA ARG A 83 19.68 15.44 -11.12
C ARG A 83 20.61 15.57 -9.94
N LEU A 84 20.04 15.49 -8.76
CA LEU A 84 20.76 15.50 -7.51
C LEU A 84 20.73 14.09 -6.92
N PRO A 85 21.82 13.31 -7.08
CA PRO A 85 21.89 11.99 -6.48
C PRO A 85 21.85 12.12 -4.95
N LYS A 86 21.49 11.03 -4.29
CA LYS A 86 21.58 10.98 -2.84
C LYS A 86 23.02 11.10 -2.37
N VAL A 87 23.22 11.91 -1.33
CA VAL A 87 24.49 12.01 -0.60
C VAL A 87 24.28 11.33 0.74
N ASP A 88 25.09 10.33 1.08
CA ASP A 88 24.94 9.51 2.30
C ASP A 88 23.52 8.94 2.51
N ASP A 89 22.92 8.45 1.42
CA ASP A 89 21.53 7.95 1.35
C ASP A 89 20.44 8.97 1.72
N LYS A 90 20.81 10.26 1.75
CA LYS A 90 19.88 11.37 2.00
C LYS A 90 19.66 12.19 0.74
N TYR A 91 18.44 12.71 0.61
CA TYR A 91 18.11 13.68 -0.43
C TYR A 91 18.77 15.03 -0.10
N ASP A 92 19.58 15.53 -1.02
CA ASP A 92 20.22 16.84 -0.88
C ASP A 92 19.25 17.96 -1.28
N THR A 93 18.39 18.35 -0.33
CA THR A 93 17.46 19.45 -0.51
C THR A 93 18.11 20.82 -0.39
N ALA A 94 19.31 20.90 0.21
CA ALA A 94 20.06 22.15 0.33
C ALA A 94 20.54 22.61 -1.05
N ALA A 95 20.96 21.67 -1.88
CA ALA A 95 21.32 21.93 -3.26
C ALA A 95 20.14 22.42 -4.13
N LEU A 96 18.88 22.22 -3.72
CA LEU A 96 17.72 22.83 -4.40
C LEU A 96 17.63 24.35 -4.17
N SER A 97 18.20 24.88 -3.09
CA SER A 97 18.15 26.33 -2.79
C SER A 97 19.19 27.13 -3.57
N HIS A 98 20.16 26.43 -4.18
CA HIS A 98 21.25 27.03 -4.95
C HIS A 98 21.07 26.89 -6.46
N LYS A 99 19.93 26.35 -6.90
CA LYS A 99 19.54 26.17 -8.31
C LYS A 99 18.46 27.17 -8.67
#